data_AF-A0A971WUF2-F1
#
_entry.id   AF-A0A971WUF2-F1
#
_cell.length_a   1.000
_cell.length_b   1.000
_cell.length_c   1.000
_cell.angle_alpha   90.00
_cell.angle_beta   90.00
_cell.angle_gamma   90.00
#
_symmetry.space_group_name_H-M   'P 1'
#
loop_
_entity.id
_entity.type
_entity.pdbx_description
1 polymer ?
#
loop_
_entity_poly.entity_id
_entity_poly.type
_entity_poly.pdbx_seq_one_letter_code
_entity_poly.pdbx_strand_id
1 'polypeptide(L)'
;MILIIIGALLLSTLYPLFADASRKIVISIEEKEPNAILTFSLVAILVFIGRSIVQLMNGYLMTLFGGKVCLDIQSDLINHINSVPYEYFQKNHSGDIIARLLNDVQGIGGVLSYSGISLIQIPLNATASIIYGLTLSPIMTIGLMLIGPIPLVFNKIFGDRLRALANEARKVWAGIYGLTTDILKGSDVV
;
A
#
# COMPACT_ATOMS: atom_id res chain seq x y z
N MET A 1 -11.71 7.16 9.21
CA MET A 1 -12.17 6.17 8.22
C MET A 1 -13.12 6.76 7.17
N ILE A 2 -14.29 7.31 7.52
CA ILE A 2 -15.26 7.86 6.54
C ILE A 2 -14.62 8.90 5.59
N LEU A 3 -13.83 9.84 6.11
CA LEU A 3 -13.14 10.86 5.31
C LEU A 3 -12.15 10.26 4.30
N ILE A 4 -11.51 9.13 4.64
CA ILE A 4 -10.59 8.41 3.76
C ILE A 4 -11.39 7.74 2.63
N ILE A 5 -12.54 7.14 2.94
CA ILE A 5 -13.42 6.52 1.94
C ILE A 5 -13.99 7.57 0.99
N ILE A 6 -14.45 8.72 1.52
CA ILE A 6 -14.94 9.83 0.69
C ILE A 6 -13.84 10.34 -0.24
N GLY A 7 -12.64 10.57 0.28
CA GLY A 7 -11.54 11.02 -0.55
C GLY A 7 -11.07 9.95 -1.54
N ALA A 8 -11.19 8.66 -1.21
CA ALA A 8 -10.97 7.57 -2.16
C ALA A 8 -11.98 7.58 -3.31
N LEU A 9 -13.27 7.81 -3.02
CA LEU A 9 -14.34 7.95 -4.01
C LEU A 9 -14.12 9.16 -4.93
N LEU A 10 -13.67 10.29 -4.35
CA LEU A 10 -13.27 11.47 -5.12
C LEU A 10 -12.09 11.16 -6.02
N LEU A 11 -11.08 10.42 -5.53
CA LEU A 11 -9.96 10.00 -6.38
C LEU A 11 -10.42 9.09 -7.51
N SER A 12 -11.32 8.12 -7.25
CA SER A 12 -11.82 7.20 -8.27
C SER A 12 -12.55 7.91 -9.41
N THR A 13 -13.24 9.01 -9.13
CA THR A 13 -13.92 9.83 -10.14
C THR A 13 -12.98 10.81 -10.86
N LEU A 14 -11.93 11.29 -10.20
CA LEU A 14 -10.92 12.17 -10.81
C LEU A 14 -10.01 11.46 -11.83
N TYR A 15 -9.80 10.14 -11.70
CA TYR A 15 -9.04 9.34 -12.68
C TYR A 15 -9.67 9.40 -14.09
N PRO A 16 -10.94 9.02 -14.28
CA PRO A 16 -11.69 9.21 -15.51
C PRO A 16 -11.67 10.64 -16.05
N LEU A 17 -11.87 11.63 -15.19
CA LEU A 17 -11.95 13.03 -15.61
C LEU A 17 -10.62 13.53 -16.21
N PHE A 18 -9.50 13.14 -15.61
CA PHE A 18 -8.18 13.44 -16.15
C PHE A 18 -7.96 12.73 -17.50
N ALA A 19 -8.38 11.47 -17.62
CA ALA A 19 -8.31 10.73 -18.89
C ALA A 19 -9.16 11.41 -19.98
N ASP A 20 -10.38 11.85 -19.66
CA ASP A 20 -11.25 12.59 -20.58
C ASP A 20 -10.62 13.88 -21.07
N ALA A 21 -10.05 14.68 -20.14
CA ALA A 21 -9.36 15.92 -20.47
C ALA A 21 -8.15 15.66 -21.38
N SER A 22 -7.35 14.63 -21.10
CA SER A 22 -6.22 14.26 -21.94
C SER A 22 -6.64 13.85 -23.37
N ARG A 23 -7.76 13.13 -23.50
CA ARG A 23 -8.31 12.75 -24.81
C ARG A 23 -8.79 13.98 -25.58
N LYS A 24 -9.53 14.88 -24.93
CA LYS A 24 -10.04 16.11 -25.56
C LYS A 24 -8.90 16.98 -26.10
N ILE A 25 -7.76 17.04 -25.40
CA ILE A 25 -6.56 17.70 -25.93
C ILE A 25 -6.09 17.03 -27.23
N VAL A 26 -5.99 15.70 -27.27
CA VAL A 26 -5.54 14.97 -28.47
C VAL A 26 -6.47 15.22 -29.66
N ILE A 27 -7.79 15.19 -29.44
CA ILE A 27 -8.79 15.46 -30.50
C ILE A 27 -8.70 16.92 -30.96
N SER A 28 -8.58 17.88 -30.05
CA SER A 28 -8.45 19.30 -30.42
C SER A 28 -7.16 19.62 -31.17
N ILE A 29 -6.09 18.84 -30.95
CA ILE A 29 -4.86 18.91 -31.77
C ILE A 29 -5.14 18.41 -33.19
N GLU A 30 -5.91 17.33 -33.35
CA GLU A 30 -6.29 16.76 -34.64
C GLU A 30 -7.21 17.70 -35.45
N GLU A 31 -8.15 18.37 -34.76
CA GLU A 31 -9.07 19.35 -35.34
C GLU A 31 -8.44 20.74 -35.59
N LYS A 32 -7.18 20.96 -35.19
CA LYS A 32 -6.42 22.22 -35.35
C LYS A 32 -7.09 23.45 -34.74
N GLU A 33 -7.79 23.30 -33.61
CA GLU A 33 -8.39 24.43 -32.88
C GLU A 33 -7.49 24.92 -31.73
N PRO A 34 -6.66 25.97 -31.92
CA PRO A 34 -5.67 26.38 -30.93
C PRO A 34 -6.28 26.84 -29.60
N ASN A 35 -7.45 27.46 -29.63
CA ASN A 35 -8.14 27.90 -28.41
C ASN A 35 -8.66 26.72 -27.59
N ALA A 36 -9.21 25.68 -28.24
CA ALA A 36 -9.67 24.47 -27.57
C ALA A 36 -8.52 23.71 -26.90
N ILE A 37 -7.36 23.61 -27.57
CA ILE A 37 -6.14 23.00 -27.01
C ILE A 37 -5.73 23.71 -25.71
N LEU A 38 -5.72 25.04 -25.71
CA LEU A 38 -5.29 25.84 -24.57
C LEU A 38 -6.27 25.72 -23.38
N THR A 39 -7.58 25.74 -23.66
CA THR A 39 -8.62 25.53 -22.63
C THR A 39 -8.56 24.14 -22.03
N PHE A 40 -8.49 23.08 -22.84
CA PHE A 40 -8.44 21.71 -22.31
C PHE A 40 -7.13 21.40 -21.59
N SER A 41 -6.01 21.98 -22.03
CA SER A 41 -4.73 21.88 -21.31
C SER A 41 -4.80 22.53 -19.92
N LEU A 42 -5.38 23.72 -19.81
CA LEU A 42 -5.60 24.38 -18.52
C LEU A 42 -6.51 23.56 -17.59
N VAL A 43 -7.62 23.01 -18.13
CA VAL A 43 -8.52 22.13 -17.37
C VAL A 43 -7.78 20.88 -16.89
N ALA A 44 -6.99 20.23 -17.74
CA ALA A 44 -6.21 19.05 -17.37
C ALA A 44 -5.22 19.35 -16.25
N ILE A 45 -4.54 20.50 -16.29
CA ILE A 45 -3.62 20.95 -15.23
C ILE A 45 -4.38 21.18 -13.92
N LEU A 46 -5.52 21.86 -13.95
CA LEU A 46 -6.33 22.11 -12.75
C LEU A 46 -6.84 20.81 -12.14
N VAL A 47 -7.32 19.87 -12.96
CA VAL A 47 -7.75 18.54 -12.52
C VAL A 47 -6.58 17.76 -11.92
N PHE A 48 -5.39 17.84 -12.53
CA PHE A 48 -4.19 17.18 -12.02
C PHE A 48 -3.75 17.72 -10.66
N ILE A 49 -3.74 19.05 -10.50
CA ILE A 49 -3.41 19.70 -9.22
C ILE A 49 -4.44 19.33 -8.15
N GLY A 50 -5.74 19.47 -8.46
CA GLY A 50 -6.81 19.10 -7.53
C GLY A 50 -6.72 17.64 -7.10
N ARG A 51 -6.48 16.73 -8.05
CA ARG A 51 -6.26 15.31 -7.77
C ARG A 51 -5.04 15.09 -6.88
N SER A 52 -3.92 15.75 -7.16
CA SER A 52 -2.69 15.62 -6.36
C SER A 52 -2.93 16.06 -4.92
N ILE A 53 -3.68 17.13 -4.70
CA ILE A 53 -4.05 17.61 -3.35
C ILE A 53 -4.91 16.56 -2.63
N VAL A 54 -5.96 16.04 -3.28
CA VAL A 54 -6.82 15.00 -2.67
C VAL A 54 -6.01 13.74 -2.35
N GLN A 55 -5.07 13.37 -3.22
CA GLN A 55 -4.20 12.21 -3.01
C GLN A 55 -3.27 12.40 -1.82
N LEU A 56 -2.63 13.56 -1.71
CA LEU A 56 -1.78 13.91 -0.57
C LEU A 56 -2.58 13.90 0.73
N MET A 57 -3.76 14.51 0.73
CA MET A 57 -4.64 14.54 1.90
C MET A 57 -5.11 13.13 2.29
N ASN A 58 -5.42 12.27 1.32
CA ASN A 58 -5.74 10.86 1.60
C ASN A 58 -4.58 10.12 2.23
N GLY A 59 -3.38 10.25 1.66
CA GLY A 59 -2.18 9.62 2.18
C GLY A 59 -1.87 10.07 3.61
N TYR A 60 -2.00 11.37 3.89
CA TYR A 60 -1.82 11.91 5.22
C TYR A 60 -2.85 11.36 6.22
N LEU A 61 -4.14 11.34 5.85
CA LEU A 61 -5.20 10.78 6.68
C LEU A 61 -5.01 9.28 6.95
N MET A 62 -4.53 8.52 5.96
CA MET A 62 -4.19 7.10 6.12
C MET A 62 -3.05 6.91 7.13
N THR A 63 -1.97 7.67 7.01
CA THR A 63 -0.84 7.61 7.94
C THR A 63 -1.25 7.99 9.35
N LEU A 64 -2.04 9.06 9.51
CA LEU A 64 -2.57 9.47 10.81
C LEU A 64 -3.49 8.40 11.41
N PHE A 65 -4.40 7.84 10.62
CA PHE A 65 -5.30 6.80 11.08
C PHE A 65 -4.53 5.56 11.51
N GLY A 66 -3.53 5.13 10.72
CA GLY A 66 -2.71 3.98 11.08
C GLY A 66 -1.83 4.20 12.31
N GLY A 67 -1.29 5.41 12.48
CA GLY A 67 -0.59 5.79 13.70
C GLY A 67 -1.48 5.69 14.93
N LYS A 68 -2.72 6.22 14.86
CA LYS A 68 -3.67 6.15 15.98
C LYS A 68 -4.06 4.72 16.35
N VAL A 69 -4.42 3.90 15.35
CA VAL A 69 -4.75 2.48 15.59
C VAL A 69 -3.58 1.75 16.24
N CYS A 70 -2.36 1.99 15.78
CA CYS A 70 -1.17 1.39 16.37
C CYS A 70 -0.98 1.82 17.84
N LEU A 71 -1.14 3.12 18.14
CA LEU A 71 -1.02 3.66 19.50
C LEU A 71 -2.10 3.12 20.45
N ASP A 72 -3.34 2.98 19.97
CA ASP A 72 -4.44 2.42 20.75
C ASP A 72 -4.14 0.95 21.12
N ILE A 73 -3.70 0.14 20.15
CA ILE A 73 -3.32 -1.26 20.40
C ILE A 73 -2.13 -1.34 21.37
N GLN A 74 -1.11 -0.50 21.21
CA GLN A 74 0.04 -0.49 22.13
C GLN A 74 -0.39 -0.12 23.55
N SER A 75 -1.27 0.87 23.70
CA SER A 75 -1.77 1.31 25.00
C SER A 75 -2.56 0.20 25.70
N ASP A 76 -3.45 -0.47 24.98
CA ASP A 76 -4.22 -1.60 25.51
C ASP A 76 -3.33 -2.77 25.90
N LEU A 77 -2.31 -3.08 25.09
CA LEU A 77 -1.39 -4.17 25.39
C LEU A 77 -0.52 -3.87 26.61
N ILE A 78 -0.05 -2.62 26.75
CA ILE A 78 0.72 -2.18 27.94
C ILE A 78 -0.14 -2.28 29.20
N ASN A 79 -1.40 -1.83 29.14
CA ASN A 79 -2.34 -1.97 30.25
C ASN A 79 -2.57 -3.44 30.61
N HIS A 80 -2.69 -4.32 29.62
CA HIS A 80 -2.82 -5.74 29.85
C HIS A 80 -1.55 -6.34 30.48
N ILE A 81 -0.36 -6.02 29.96
CA ILE A 81 0.92 -6.48 30.50
C ILE A 81 1.08 -6.08 31.97
N ASN A 82 0.71 -4.84 32.35
CA ASN A 82 0.76 -4.38 33.73
C ASN A 82 -0.20 -5.12 34.68
N SER A 83 -1.23 -5.78 34.15
CA SER A 83 -2.18 -6.58 34.93
C SER A 83 -1.73 -8.04 35.14
N VAL A 84 -0.67 -8.48 34.45
CA VAL A 84 -0.18 -9.87 34.50
C VAL A 84 0.70 -10.10 35.73
N PRO A 85 0.57 -11.23 36.45
CA PRO A 85 1.40 -11.56 37.60
C PRO A 85 2.90 -11.66 37.27
N TYR A 86 3.75 -11.29 38.25
CA TYR A 86 5.21 -11.31 38.12
C TYR A 86 5.79 -12.68 37.70
N GLU A 87 5.15 -13.79 38.10
CA GLU A 87 5.54 -15.16 37.74
C GLU A 87 5.56 -15.42 36.23
N TYR A 88 4.72 -14.72 35.46
CA TYR A 88 4.70 -14.81 34.00
C TYR A 88 5.99 -14.23 33.38
N PHE A 89 6.56 -13.19 33.99
CA PHE A 89 7.78 -12.52 33.55
C PHE A 89 9.05 -13.26 33.96
N GLN A 90 8.98 -14.18 34.93
CA GLN A 90 10.10 -15.07 35.23
C GLN A 90 10.24 -16.20 34.20
N LYS A 91 9.12 -16.65 33.61
CA LYS A 91 9.12 -17.70 32.58
C LYS A 91 9.39 -17.19 31.17
N ASN A 92 9.20 -15.90 30.91
CA ASN A 92 9.35 -15.30 29.59
C ASN A 92 10.35 -14.14 29.66
N HIS A 93 11.35 -14.11 28.76
CA HIS A 93 12.31 -13.00 28.72
C HIS A 93 11.59 -11.66 28.47
N SER A 94 11.76 -10.69 29.37
CA SER A 94 11.14 -9.35 29.26
C SER A 94 11.48 -8.65 27.93
N GLY A 95 12.66 -8.92 27.37
CA GLY A 95 13.07 -8.41 26.06
C GLY A 95 12.22 -8.95 24.91
N ASP A 96 11.81 -10.21 24.94
CA ASP A 96 10.95 -10.81 23.91
C ASP A 96 9.53 -10.24 23.96
N ILE A 97 9.04 -9.93 25.17
CA ILE A 97 7.72 -9.31 25.37
C ILE A 97 7.72 -7.90 24.78
N ILE A 98 8.75 -7.10 25.06
CA ILE A 98 8.90 -5.75 24.49
C ILE A 98 9.09 -5.82 22.97
N ALA A 99 9.88 -6.77 22.46
CA ALA A 99 10.09 -6.93 21.03
C ALA A 99 8.79 -7.27 20.29
N ARG A 100 7.93 -8.14 20.86
CA ARG A 100 6.61 -8.46 20.31
C ARG A 100 5.65 -7.27 20.39
N LEU A 101 5.62 -6.57 21.54
CA LEU A 101 4.84 -5.35 21.70
C LEU A 101 5.19 -4.30 20.62
N LEU A 102 6.47 -4.11 20.33
CA LEU A 102 6.90 -3.10 19.36
C LEU A 102 6.74 -3.57 17.91
N ASN A 103 7.16 -4.79 17.57
CA ASN A 103 7.18 -5.26 16.18
C ASN A 103 5.83 -5.81 15.72
N ASP A 104 5.16 -6.62 16.53
CA ASP A 104 3.91 -7.26 16.12
C ASP A 104 2.77 -6.24 16.08
N VAL A 105 2.71 -5.30 17.04
CA VAL A 105 1.69 -4.25 17.04
C VAL A 105 1.86 -3.29 15.86
N GLN A 106 3.10 -2.91 15.52
CA GLN A 106 3.35 -2.12 14.32
C GLN A 106 2.96 -2.88 13.05
N GLY A 107 3.26 -4.18 12.97
CA GLY A 107 2.84 -5.05 11.88
C GLY A 107 1.32 -5.11 11.73
N ILE A 108 0.60 -5.39 12.82
CA ILE A 108 -0.87 -5.48 12.86
C ILE A 108 -1.51 -4.12 12.53
N GLY A 109 -1.02 -3.03 13.14
CA GLY A 109 -1.49 -1.68 12.88
C GLY A 109 -1.31 -1.28 11.42
N GLY A 110 -0.18 -1.62 10.81
CA GLY A 110 0.08 -1.42 9.39
C GLY A 110 -0.84 -2.21 8.48
N VAL A 111 -1.13 -3.47 8.82
CA VAL A 111 -2.08 -4.31 8.06
C VAL A 111 -3.50 -3.77 8.17
N LEU A 112 -3.99 -3.44 9.36
CA LEU A 112 -5.34 -2.92 9.57
C LEU A 112 -5.57 -1.59 8.88
N SER A 113 -4.54 -0.74 8.83
CA SER A 113 -4.68 0.65 8.41
C SER A 113 -4.32 0.85 6.95
N TYR A 114 -3.14 0.40 6.53
CA TYR A 114 -2.69 0.62 5.16
C TYR A 114 -3.22 -0.45 4.21
N SER A 115 -3.00 -1.72 4.56
CA SER A 115 -3.42 -2.85 3.71
C SER A 115 -4.95 -2.98 3.69
N GLY A 116 -5.59 -2.89 4.85
CA GLY A 116 -7.05 -3.00 4.99
C GLY A 116 -7.81 -1.94 4.19
N ILE A 117 -7.37 -0.68 4.23
CA ILE A 117 -8.00 0.38 3.45
C ILE A 117 -7.69 0.22 1.96
N SER A 118 -6.46 -0.16 1.59
CA SER A 118 -6.07 -0.37 0.19
C SER A 118 -6.87 -1.50 -0.48
N LEU A 119 -7.22 -2.55 0.28
CA LEU A 119 -8.07 -3.65 -0.21
C LEU A 119 -9.46 -3.17 -0.66
N ILE A 120 -9.95 -2.06 -0.12
CA ILE A 120 -11.23 -1.45 -0.53
C ILE A 120 -10.99 -0.47 -1.69
N GLN A 121 -9.93 0.35 -1.62
CA GLN A 121 -9.68 1.40 -2.62
C GLN A 121 -9.27 0.85 -3.98
N ILE A 122 -8.41 -0.17 -4.04
CA ILE A 122 -7.91 -0.73 -5.30
C ILE A 122 -9.05 -1.25 -6.19
N PRO A 123 -9.94 -2.16 -5.72
CA PRO A 123 -11.03 -2.65 -6.56
C PRO A 123 -12.05 -1.56 -6.90
N LEU A 124 -12.28 -0.59 -6.01
CA LEU A 124 -13.14 0.56 -6.28
C LEU A 124 -12.61 1.40 -7.45
N ASN A 125 -11.32 1.77 -7.40
CA ASN A 125 -10.66 2.52 -8.47
C ASN A 125 -10.60 1.72 -9.78
N ALA A 126 -10.32 0.42 -9.71
CA ALA A 126 -10.32 -0.47 -10.86
C ALA A 126 -11.71 -0.52 -11.52
N THR A 127 -12.76 -0.74 -10.73
CA THR A 127 -14.14 -0.81 -11.22
C THR A 127 -14.58 0.51 -11.85
N ALA A 128 -14.30 1.64 -11.20
CA ALA A 128 -14.60 2.97 -11.74
C ALA A 128 -13.90 3.22 -13.09
N SER A 129 -12.63 2.85 -13.18
CA SER A 129 -11.84 3.02 -14.41
C SER A 129 -12.33 2.13 -15.54
N ILE A 130 -12.71 0.88 -15.24
CA ILE A 130 -13.26 -0.07 -16.21
C ILE A 130 -14.63 0.41 -16.72
N ILE A 131 -15.52 0.84 -15.83
CA ILE A 131 -16.84 1.36 -16.21
C ILE A 131 -16.66 2.55 -17.15
N TYR A 132 -15.79 3.50 -16.80
CA TYR A 132 -15.52 4.65 -17.65
C TYR A 132 -14.92 4.23 -19.00
N GLY A 133 -13.94 3.32 -19.02
CA GLY A 133 -13.37 2.79 -20.26
C GLY A 133 -14.41 2.13 -21.17
N LEU A 134 -15.31 1.33 -20.61
CA LEU A 134 -16.39 0.68 -21.35
C LEU A 134 -17.38 1.69 -21.94
N THR A 135 -17.69 2.78 -21.23
CA THR A 135 -18.53 3.85 -21.80
C THR A 135 -17.88 4.59 -22.97
N LEU A 136 -16.54 4.63 -23.00
CA LEU A 136 -15.77 5.35 -24.00
C LEU A 136 -15.56 4.53 -25.27
N SER A 137 -15.05 3.31 -25.11
CA SER A 137 -14.80 2.34 -26.18
C SER A 137 -14.74 0.94 -25.58
N PRO A 138 -15.79 0.12 -25.77
CA PRO A 138 -15.82 -1.25 -25.27
C PRO A 138 -14.70 -2.11 -25.86
N ILE A 139 -14.39 -1.94 -27.15
CA ILE A 139 -13.43 -2.79 -27.85
C ILE A 139 -12.00 -2.58 -27.34
N MET A 140 -11.60 -1.33 -27.10
CA MET A 140 -10.27 -1.00 -26.58
C MET A 140 -10.12 -1.44 -25.12
N THR A 141 -11.17 -1.26 -24.34
CA THR A 141 -11.16 -1.63 -22.91
C THR A 141 -11.07 -3.14 -22.72
N ILE A 142 -11.83 -3.91 -23.49
CA ILE A 142 -11.74 -5.39 -23.47
C ILE A 142 -10.34 -5.84 -23.90
N GLY A 143 -9.76 -5.22 -24.93
CA GLY A 143 -8.38 -5.49 -25.34
C GLY A 143 -7.37 -5.25 -24.21
N LEU A 144 -7.48 -4.15 -23.48
CA LEU A 144 -6.64 -3.86 -22.32
C LEU A 144 -6.87 -4.82 -21.15
N MET A 145 -8.12 -5.25 -20.91
CA MET A 145 -8.43 -6.23 -19.88
C MET A 145 -7.78 -7.59 -20.15
N LEU A 146 -7.63 -7.98 -21.42
CA LEU A 146 -6.92 -9.22 -21.79
C LEU A 146 -5.41 -9.14 -21.52
N ILE A 147 -4.82 -7.95 -21.59
CA ILE A 147 -3.41 -7.69 -21.25
C ILE A 147 -3.22 -7.58 -19.74
N GLY A 148 -4.23 -7.08 -19.02
CA GLY A 148 -4.24 -6.91 -17.56
C GLY A 148 -3.75 -8.10 -16.72
N PRO A 149 -4.05 -9.37 -17.02
CA PRO A 149 -3.57 -10.52 -16.25
C PRO A 149 -2.12 -10.93 -16.54
N ILE A 150 -1.45 -10.38 -17.56
CA ILE A 150 -0.07 -10.74 -17.91
C ILE A 150 0.91 -10.53 -16.74
N PRO A 151 0.89 -9.40 -16.01
CA PRO A 151 1.72 -9.20 -14.83
C PRO A 151 1.46 -10.23 -13.72
N LEU A 152 0.24 -10.75 -13.57
CA LEU A 152 -0.09 -11.77 -12.57
C LEU A 152 0.59 -13.11 -12.91
N VAL A 153 0.56 -13.50 -14.19
CA VAL A 153 1.25 -14.71 -14.68
C VAL A 153 2.76 -14.55 -14.51
N PHE A 154 3.31 -13.38 -14.87
CA PHE A 154 4.72 -13.08 -14.68
C PHE A 154 5.14 -13.15 -13.21
N ASN A 155 4.35 -12.56 -12.31
CA ASN A 155 4.60 -12.58 -10.87
C ASN A 155 4.56 -14.01 -10.31
N LYS A 156 3.66 -14.87 -10.81
CA LYS A 156 3.62 -16.28 -10.39
C LYS A 156 4.88 -17.04 -10.83
N ILE A 157 5.32 -16.88 -12.08
CA ILE A 157 6.48 -17.61 -12.62
C ILE A 157 7.79 -17.15 -11.96
N PHE A 158 7.99 -15.84 -11.86
CA PHE A 158 9.24 -15.27 -11.34
C PHE A 158 9.22 -15.10 -9.81
N GLY A 159 8.09 -14.70 -9.24
CA GLY A 159 7.97 -14.41 -7.82
C GLY A 159 8.16 -15.64 -6.94
N ASP A 160 7.70 -16.81 -7.38
CA ASP A 160 7.90 -18.05 -6.60
C ASP A 160 9.38 -18.47 -6.59
N ARG A 161 10.08 -18.30 -7.72
CA ARG A 161 11.53 -18.53 -7.80
C ARG A 161 12.30 -17.54 -6.94
N LEU A 162 11.94 -16.26 -7.01
CA LEU A 162 12.57 -15.20 -6.21
C LEU A 162 12.38 -15.46 -4.71
N ARG A 163 11.18 -15.91 -4.31
CA ARG A 163 10.88 -16.29 -2.92
C ARG A 163 11.70 -17.50 -2.46
N ALA A 164 11.86 -18.52 -3.31
CA ALA A 164 12.70 -19.67 -3.01
C ALA A 164 14.17 -19.26 -2.78
N LEU A 165 14.75 -18.47 -3.69
CA LEU A 165 16.11 -17.92 -3.55
C LEU A 165 16.27 -17.05 -2.30
N ALA A 166 15.28 -16.19 -2.01
CA ALA A 166 15.30 -15.35 -0.82
C ALA A 166 15.22 -16.18 0.49
N ASN A 167 14.54 -17.32 0.46
CA ASN A 167 14.49 -18.24 1.60
C ASN A 167 15.83 -18.98 1.78
N GLU A 168 16.47 -19.42 0.70
CA GLU A 168 17.81 -20.02 0.73
C GLU A 168 18.86 -19.03 1.25
N ALA A 169 18.88 -17.81 0.72
CA ALA A 169 19.75 -16.74 1.21
C ALA A 169 19.53 -16.49 2.71
N ARG A 170 18.27 -16.44 3.18
CA ARG A 170 17.96 -16.31 4.62
C ARG A 170 18.53 -17.45 5.46
N LYS A 171 18.50 -18.69 4.97
CA LYS A 171 19.09 -19.85 5.68
C LYS A 171 20.61 -19.72 5.81
N VAL A 172 21.29 -19.27 4.75
CA VAL A 172 22.74 -19.03 4.79
C VAL A 172 23.09 -17.94 5.81
N TRP A 173 22.37 -16.82 5.78
CA TRP A 173 22.54 -15.74 6.77
C TRP A 173 22.32 -16.24 8.21
N ALA A 174 21.27 -17.02 8.45
CA ALA A 174 21.02 -17.61 9.76
C ALA A 174 22.16 -18.51 10.25
N GLY A 175 22.78 -19.28 9.34
CA GLY A 175 23.97 -20.08 9.67
C GLY A 175 25.20 -19.24 10.05
N ILE A 176 25.48 -18.16 9.31
CA ILE A 176 26.59 -17.23 9.61
C ILE A 176 26.37 -16.57 10.98
N TYR A 177 25.16 -16.10 11.26
CA TYR A 177 24.82 -15.54 12.57
C TYR A 177 25.04 -16.58 13.66
N GLY A 178 24.54 -17.82 13.47
CA GLY A 178 24.74 -18.94 14.39
C GLY A 178 26.21 -19.15 14.75
N LEU A 179 27.07 -19.32 13.74
CA LEU A 179 28.53 -19.50 13.93
C LEU A 179 29.17 -18.33 14.69
N THR A 180 28.75 -17.10 14.37
CA THR A 180 29.28 -15.91 15.05
C THR A 180 28.87 -15.88 16.53
N THR A 181 27.62 -16.22 16.86
CA THR A 181 27.17 -16.36 18.25
C THR A 181 27.90 -17.49 18.98
N ASP A 182 28.16 -18.62 18.33
CA ASP A 182 28.87 -19.74 18.94
C ASP A 182 30.33 -19.38 19.25
N ILE A 183 31.01 -18.67 18.33
CA ILE A 183 32.37 -18.16 18.56
C ILE A 183 32.39 -17.17 19.72
N LEU A 184 31.46 -16.23 19.76
CA LEU A 184 31.37 -15.23 20.84
C LEU A 184 31.13 -15.88 22.21
N LYS A 185 30.21 -16.85 22.29
CA LYS A 185 29.98 -17.62 23.52
C LYS A 185 31.18 -18.46 23.92
N GLY A 186 31.90 -19.02 22.94
CA GLY A 186 33.12 -19.78 23.18
C GLY A 186 34.27 -18.92 23.72
N SER A 187 34.36 -17.65 23.31
CA SER A 187 35.38 -16.72 23.80
C SER A 187 35.13 -16.19 25.21
N ASP A 188 33.89 -16.26 25.73
CA ASP A 188 33.59 -15.90 27.12
C ASP A 188 33.92 -17.04 28.12
N VAL A 189 34.25 -18.24 27.63
CA VAL A 189 34.52 -19.45 28.45
C VAL A 189 36.02 -19.76 28.58
N VAL A 190 36.89 -19.02 27.86
CA VAL A 190 38.36 -19.13 27.91
C VAL A 190 38.95 -17.86 28.51
#